data_AF-B8I6D6-F1
#
_entry.id   AF-B8I6D6-F1
#
_cell.length_a   1.000
_cell.length_b   1.000
_cell.length_c   1.000
_cell.angle_alpha   90.00
_cell.angle_beta   90.00
_cell.angle_gamma   90.00
#
_symmetry.space_group_name_H-M   'P 1'
#
loop_
_entity.id
_entity.type
_entity.pdbx_description
1 polymer ?
#
loop_
_entity_poly.entity_id
_entity_poly.type
_entity_poly.pdbx_seq_one_letter_code
_entity_poly.pdbx_strand_id
1 'polypeptide(L)'
;MSYTEIDKNNGCTVNKEVQLTSFCNSLIGYTLKDALKAASDRRYPIDCIFISSPPKMNITEYDDSFRVIRVKALKNKSLNILVCKPL
;
A
#
# COMPACT_ATOMS: atom_id res chain seq x y z
N MET A 1 -50.55 -2.24 -19.21
CA MET A 1 -49.50 -1.30 -19.64
C MET A 1 -48.48 -1.27 -18.52
N SER A 2 -47.61 -2.28 -18.46
CA SER A 2 -46.27 -2.30 -19.09
C SER A 2 -45.26 -1.52 -18.24
N TYR A 3 -44.31 -2.30 -17.73
CA TYR A 3 -43.29 -2.02 -16.73
C TYR A 3 -42.30 -0.93 -17.15
N THR A 4 -41.73 -0.24 -16.16
CA THR A 4 -40.33 0.18 -16.25
C THR A 4 -39.63 -0.24 -14.96
N GLU A 5 -38.76 -1.22 -15.13
CA GLU A 5 -37.85 -1.80 -14.15
C GLU A 5 -36.88 -0.73 -13.66
N ILE A 6 -36.76 -0.58 -12.34
CA ILE A 6 -35.74 0.26 -11.73
C ILE A 6 -34.46 -0.57 -11.71
N ASP A 7 -33.50 -0.15 -12.53
CA ASP A 7 -32.21 -0.81 -12.74
C ASP A 7 -31.45 -0.99 -11.41
N LYS A 8 -31.24 -2.26 -11.04
CA LYS A 8 -30.41 -2.67 -9.91
C LYS A 8 -28.92 -2.61 -10.31
N ASN A 9 -28.31 -1.45 -10.49
CA ASN A 9 -26.84 -1.41 -10.60
C ASN A 9 -26.25 -0.07 -10.14
N ASN A 10 -25.82 0.00 -8.88
CA ASN A 10 -24.54 0.65 -8.64
C ASN A 10 -23.80 -0.05 -7.50
N GLY A 11 -23.02 -1.07 -7.90
CA GLY A 11 -22.20 -1.89 -7.04
C GLY A 11 -21.13 -1.08 -6.31
N CYS A 12 -21.33 -0.97 -5.00
CA CYS A 12 -20.33 -0.96 -3.94
C CYS A 12 -18.86 -1.17 -4.37
N THR A 13 -18.20 -0.13 -4.89
CA THR A 13 -16.74 -0.09 -5.16
C THR A 13 -16.00 0.87 -4.24
N VAL A 14 -16.72 1.67 -3.44
CA VAL A 14 -16.14 2.69 -2.56
C VAL A 14 -15.44 2.08 -1.32
N ASN A 15 -15.83 0.87 -0.89
CA ASN A 15 -15.30 0.31 0.36
C ASN A 15 -13.87 -0.25 0.26
N LYS A 16 -13.45 -0.75 -0.91
CA LYS A 16 -12.14 -1.41 -1.04
C LYS A 16 -10.99 -0.41 -1.17
N GLU A 17 -11.21 0.71 -1.87
CA GLU A 17 -10.20 1.77 -1.99
C GLU A 17 -9.97 2.47 -0.66
N VAL A 18 -11.04 2.79 0.09
CA VAL A 18 -10.95 3.41 1.42
C VAL A 18 -10.22 2.51 2.41
N GLN A 19 -10.54 1.21 2.44
CA GLN A 19 -9.85 0.24 3.30
C GLN A 19 -8.37 0.08 2.95
N LEU A 20 -8.02 0.10 1.66
CA LEU A 20 -6.64 0.00 1.21
C LEU A 20 -5.83 1.24 1.58
N THR A 21 -6.38 2.44 1.39
CA THR A 21 -5.73 3.69 1.80
C THR A 21 -5.55 3.79 3.32
N SER A 22 -6.53 3.35 4.10
CA SER A 22 -6.43 3.30 5.55
C SER A 22 -5.32 2.34 6.01
N PHE A 23 -5.27 1.15 5.40
CA PHE A 23 -4.21 0.19 5.64
C PHE A 23 -2.83 0.73 5.28
N CYS A 24 -2.69 1.39 4.12
CA CYS A 24 -1.44 2.04 3.69
C CYS A 24 -0.94 3.06 4.73
N ASN A 25 -1.86 3.84 5.31
CA ASN A 25 -1.51 4.82 6.34
C ASN A 25 -1.09 4.14 7.65
N SER A 26 -1.69 3.01 8.02
CA SER A 26 -1.28 2.23 9.20
C SER A 26 0.12 1.62 9.07
N LEU A 27 0.59 1.37 7.84
CA LEU A 27 1.93 0.84 7.58
C LEU A 27 3.03 1.92 7.72
N ILE A 28 2.67 3.21 7.74
CA ILE A 28 3.64 4.29 7.89
C ILE A 28 4.21 4.26 9.32
N GLY A 29 5.54 4.30 9.44
CA GLY A 29 6.25 4.20 10.70
C GLY A 29 6.59 2.77 11.13
N TYR A 30 6.04 1.75 10.46
CA TYR A 30 6.42 0.36 10.70
C TYR A 30 7.81 0.08 10.15
N THR A 31 8.44 -0.97 10.66
CA THR A 31 9.63 -1.55 10.03
C THR A 31 9.24 -2.19 8.70
N LEU A 32 10.17 -2.25 7.76
CA LEU A 32 9.94 -2.88 6.47
C LEU A 32 9.50 -4.35 6.66
N LYS A 33 10.09 -5.04 7.64
CA LYS A 33 9.70 -6.40 8.03
C LYS A 33 8.23 -6.52 8.45
N ASP A 34 7.78 -5.66 9.37
CA ASP A 34 6.38 -5.67 9.82
C ASP A 34 5.43 -5.28 8.69
N ALA A 35 5.82 -4.31 7.85
CA ALA A 35 5.01 -3.88 6.73
C ALA A 35 4.85 -4.97 5.66
N LEU A 36 5.94 -5.69 5.33
CA LEU A 36 5.94 -6.86 4.46
C LEU A 36 5.03 -7.95 5.01
N LYS A 37 5.15 -8.25 6.32
CA LYS A 37 4.34 -9.25 6.99
C LYS A 37 2.85 -8.90 6.96
N ALA A 38 2.51 -7.65 7.28
CA ALA A 38 1.12 -7.16 7.26
C ALA A 38 0.53 -7.15 5.85
N ALA A 39 1.32 -6.77 4.83
CA ALA A 39 0.89 -6.82 3.43
C ALA A 39 0.64 -8.26 2.97
N SER A 40 1.55 -9.18 3.33
CA SER A 40 1.42 -10.60 3.03
C SER A 40 0.19 -11.24 3.71
N ASP A 41 -0.06 -10.92 4.97
CA ASP A 41 -1.22 -11.41 5.74
C ASP A 41 -2.55 -11.05 5.05
N ARG A 42 -2.62 -9.82 4.52
CA ARG A 42 -3.79 -9.31 3.79
C ARG A 42 -3.81 -9.64 2.29
N ARG A 43 -2.84 -10.42 1.79
CA ARG A 43 -2.67 -10.78 0.38
C ARG A 43 -2.56 -9.56 -0.56
N TYR A 44 -1.92 -8.49 -0.10
CA TYR A 44 -1.56 -7.36 -0.96
C TYR A 44 -0.15 -7.56 -1.51
N PRO A 45 0.01 -7.80 -2.82
CA PRO A 45 1.34 -7.94 -3.42
C PRO A 45 2.08 -6.59 -3.36
N ILE A 46 3.38 -6.63 -3.08
CA ILE A 46 4.24 -5.45 -3.18
C ILE A 46 4.84 -5.43 -4.58
N ASP A 47 4.65 -4.32 -5.28
CA ASP A 47 5.12 -4.14 -6.65
C ASP A 47 6.55 -3.59 -6.65
N CYS A 48 6.77 -2.49 -5.92
CA CYS A 48 8.08 -1.87 -5.79
C CYS A 48 8.36 -1.39 -4.37
N ILE A 49 9.61 -1.53 -3.94
CA ILE A 49 10.14 -0.90 -2.72
C ILE A 49 11.14 0.16 -3.14
N PHE A 50 10.85 1.41 -2.80
CA PHE A 50 11.72 2.55 -3.06
C PHE A 50 12.49 2.90 -1.79
N ILE A 51 13.77 3.13 -1.91
CA ILE A 51 14.60 3.59 -0.79
C ILE A 51 14.79 5.09 -0.94
N SER A 52 14.25 5.85 0.00
CA SER A 52 14.56 7.27 0.17
C SER A 52 15.89 7.37 0.92
N SER A 53 16.99 7.50 0.18
CA SER A 53 18.30 7.74 0.75
C SER A 53 18.64 9.23 0.67
N PRO A 54 19.33 9.82 1.67
CA PRO A 54 19.93 11.12 1.50
C PRO A 54 20.92 11.11 0.32
N PRO A 55 21.11 12.24 -0.39
CA PRO A 55 21.78 12.33 -1.69
C PRO A 55 23.26 11.88 -1.72
N LYS A 56 23.82 11.48 -0.58
CA LYS A 56 25.21 11.02 -0.42
C LYS A 56 25.35 9.51 -0.22
N MET A 57 24.25 8.75 -0.28
CA MET A 57 24.28 7.31 -0.01
C MET A 57 23.52 6.55 -1.11
N ASN A 58 24.25 5.84 -1.96
CA ASN A 58 23.68 4.85 -2.88
C ASN A 58 23.34 3.60 -2.06
N ILE A 59 22.12 3.56 -1.51
CA ILE A 59 21.60 2.38 -0.87
C ILE A 59 20.89 1.56 -1.95
N THR A 60 21.54 0.49 -2.41
CA THR A 60 20.97 -0.49 -3.34
C THR A 60 20.18 -1.60 -2.64
N GLU A 61 20.36 -1.74 -1.33
CA GLU A 61 19.75 -2.80 -0.53
C GLU A 61 18.97 -2.21 0.65
N TYR A 62 17.71 -2.62 0.77
CA TYR A 62 16.89 -2.33 1.94
C TYR A 62 17.11 -3.43 2.99
N ASP A 63 17.10 -3.03 4.26
CA ASP A 63 17.18 -3.95 5.40
C ASP A 63 15.84 -3.99 6.13
N ASP A 64 15.59 -5.06 6.89
CA ASP A 64 14.40 -5.21 7.74
C ASP A 64 14.25 -4.04 8.74
N SER A 65 15.36 -3.40 9.09
CA SER A 65 15.44 -2.27 10.02
C SER A 65 14.94 -0.94 9.44
N PHE A 66 14.69 -0.87 8.13
CA PHE A 66 14.25 0.37 7.49
C PHE A 66 12.83 0.71 7.92
N ARG A 67 12.53 2.01 8.04
CA ARG A 67 11.18 2.47 8.36
C ARG A 67 10.43 2.86 7.12
N VAL A 68 9.18 2.44 7.04
CA VAL A 68 8.25 2.86 6.01
C VAL A 68 7.87 4.32 6.26
N ILE A 69 8.17 5.18 5.28
CA ILE A 69 7.82 6.60 5.34
C ILE A 69 6.61 6.93 4.47
N ARG A 70 6.31 6.09 3.47
CA ARG A 70 5.14 6.26 2.61
C ARG A 70 4.72 4.94 2.00
N VAL A 71 3.41 4.72 1.91
CA VAL A 71 2.85 3.61 1.12
C VAL A 71 1.86 4.19 0.11
N LYS A 72 1.96 3.73 -1.14
CA LYS A 72 1.02 4.07 -2.21
C LYS A 72 0.38 2.80 -2.72
N ALA A 73 -0.94 2.78 -2.75
CA ALA A 73 -1.68 1.75 -3.46
C ALA A 73 -1.67 2.02 -4.97
N LEU A 74 -1.41 0.98 -5.75
CA LEU A 74 -1.57 0.99 -7.20
C LEU A 74 -2.95 0.45 -7.59
N LYS A 75 -3.42 0.82 -8.79
CA LYS A 75 -4.72 0.38 -9.34
C LYS A 75 -4.86 -1.15 -9.43
N ASN A 76 -3.74 -1.88 -9.46
CA ASN A 76 -3.68 -3.34 -9.56
C ASN A 76 -3.72 -4.05 -8.19
N LYS A 77 -4.15 -3.36 -7.11
CA LYS A 77 -4.08 -3.82 -5.71
C LYS A 77 -2.66 -4.09 -5.19
N SER A 78 -1.66 -3.67 -5.95
CA SER A 78 -0.27 -3.73 -5.53
C SER A 78 0.09 -2.54 -4.64
N LEU A 79 1.09 -2.71 -3.79
CA LEU A 79 1.59 -1.67 -2.90
C LEU A 79 2.99 -1.23 -3.32
N ASN A 80 3.19 0.08 -3.39
CA ASN A 80 4.50 0.71 -3.49
C ASN A 80 4.90 1.25 -2.12
N ILE A 81 6.00 0.77 -1.60
CA ILE A 81 6.48 1.12 -0.26
C ILE A 81 7.72 1.99 -0.44
N LEU A 82 7.75 3.15 0.21
CA LEU A 82 8.92 4.00 0.32
C LEU A 82 9.49 3.85 1.73
N VAL A 83 10.75 3.43 1.81
CA VAL A 83 11.45 3.21 3.07
C VAL A 83 12.63 4.16 3.22
N CYS A 84 12.99 4.46 4.46
CA CYS A 84 14.16 5.25 4.81
C CYS A 84 14.94 4.55 5.92
N LYS A 85 16.26 4.68 5.90
CA LYS A 85 17.11 4.19 6.99
C LYS A 85 17.05 5.20 8.15
N PRO A 86 16.58 4.79 9.34
CA PRO A 86 16.72 5.64 10.52
C PRO A 86 18.21 5.80 10.84
N LEU A 87 18.65 7.06 11.04
CA LEU A 87 20.02 7.42 11.45
C LEU A 87 20.26 7.09 12.93
#